data_AF-A0A3A3G9D4-F1
#
_entry.id   AF-A0A3A3G9D4-F1
#
_cell.length_a   1.000
_cell.length_b   1.000
_cell.length_c   1.000
_cell.angle_alpha   90.00
_cell.angle_beta   90.00
_cell.angle_gamma   90.00
#
_symmetry.space_group_name_H-M   'P 1'
#
loop_
_entity.id
_entity.type
_entity.pdbx_description
1 polymer ?
#
loop_
_entity_poly.entity_id
_entity_poly.type
_entity_poly.pdbx_seq_one_letter_code
_entity_poly.pdbx_strand_id
1 'polypeptide(L)'
;MIKKYWKHALVVLLVLLIGSVGYYIWAMYNSLNSLQKPPDQSRFAPVVNKLPEPKEVEPPKWEGSERVNILLLGGDSRGMKPDEVPRSDSLLLASFDPATDKAHLFSILRDTYVDIPGFGQDRINAALSYGGPELTMKTVGNLTGLDIQYYVYTDFQGFIQLIDAIGGVEFDVEKDMKYTSKADNHEFDIDLKKGKQMLNGEAALMYVRFRYDAMSDFARTKRQRELLTAVADKLKSAWSIIQLPALINKVSPYVETNLTADDLIKLAALGYDSTIGPSHQLPPMDNVADLMVNQSAVLQVLDYERLKQYIQDALNDKIEDSASGEHNDNKGDTSP
;
A
#
# COMPACT_ATOMS: atom_id res chain seq x y z
N MET A 1 -53.99 3.29 26.42
CA MET A 1 -53.52 4.43 25.59
C MET A 1 -52.12 4.24 24.99
N ILE A 2 -51.20 3.50 25.61
CA ILE A 2 -49.82 3.28 25.12
C ILE A 2 -49.73 2.58 23.75
N LYS A 3 -50.62 1.61 23.46
CA LYS A 3 -50.66 0.89 22.16
C LYS A 3 -50.92 1.80 20.93
N LYS A 4 -51.52 2.99 21.11
CA LYS A 4 -51.88 3.89 19.99
C LYS A 4 -50.68 4.71 19.50
N TYR A 5 -49.76 5.06 20.39
CA TYR A 5 -48.60 5.89 20.08
C TYR A 5 -47.37 5.09 19.66
N TRP A 6 -47.31 3.80 19.99
CA TRP A 6 -46.16 2.95 19.63
C TRP A 6 -45.97 2.80 18.12
N LYS A 7 -47.06 2.74 17.33
CA LYS A 7 -46.98 2.75 15.85
C LYS A 7 -46.38 4.05 15.31
N HIS A 8 -46.74 5.20 15.88
CA HIS A 8 -46.19 6.50 15.48
C HIS A 8 -44.72 6.62 15.92
N ALA A 9 -44.37 6.14 17.11
CA ALA A 9 -42.99 6.09 17.59
C ALA A 9 -42.11 5.20 16.70
N LEU A 10 -42.62 4.04 16.25
CA LEU A 10 -41.92 3.18 15.29
C LEU A 10 -41.72 3.84 13.94
N VAL A 11 -42.73 4.57 13.42
CA VAL A 11 -42.60 5.33 12.17
C VAL A 11 -41.57 6.44 12.31
N VAL A 12 -41.57 7.20 13.41
CA VAL A 12 -40.57 8.24 13.67
C VAL A 12 -39.17 7.64 13.78
N LEU A 13 -39.01 6.52 14.49
CA LEU A 13 -37.73 5.82 14.61
C LEU A 13 -37.24 5.31 13.25
N LEU A 14 -38.13 4.77 12.42
CA LEU A 14 -37.80 4.34 11.05
C LEU A 14 -37.37 5.52 10.17
N VAL A 15 -38.07 6.66 10.25
CA VAL A 15 -37.70 7.87 9.50
C VAL A 15 -36.34 8.41 9.95
N LEU A 16 -36.09 8.45 11.26
CA LEU A 16 -34.79 8.85 11.80
C LEU A 16 -33.68 7.89 11.37
N LEU A 17 -33.97 6.59 11.34
CA LEU A 17 -33.02 5.57 10.85
C LEU A 17 -32.71 5.78 9.36
N ILE A 18 -33.73 5.91 8.51
CA ILE A 18 -33.57 6.16 7.07
C ILE A 18 -32.81 7.48 6.83
N GLY A 19 -33.15 8.54 7.56
CA GLY A 19 -32.46 9.82 7.49
C GLY A 19 -30.98 9.72 7.90
N SER A 20 -30.69 8.96 8.95
CA SER A 20 -29.32 8.71 9.41
C SER A 20 -28.51 7.90 8.40
N VAL A 21 -29.11 6.87 7.80
CA VAL A 21 -28.47 6.07 6.75
C VAL A 21 -28.24 6.91 5.48
N GLY A 22 -29.22 7.71 5.07
CA GLY A 22 -29.08 8.61 3.92
C GLY A 22 -27.99 9.66 4.12
N TYR A 23 -27.93 10.29 5.31
CA TYR A 23 -26.86 11.21 5.68
C TYR A 23 -25.49 10.54 5.67
N TYR A 24 -25.40 9.32 6.21
CA TYR A 24 -24.15 8.56 6.23
C TYR A 24 -23.65 8.23 4.82
N ILE A 25 -24.52 7.76 3.92
CA ILE A 25 -24.17 7.48 2.51
C ILE A 25 -23.68 8.76 1.82
N TRP A 26 -24.38 9.88 2.03
CA TRP A 26 -23.98 11.17 1.48
C TRP A 26 -22.62 11.64 2.02
N ALA A 27 -22.41 11.53 3.34
CA ALA A 27 -21.14 11.89 3.97
C ALA A 27 -19.99 11.01 3.45
N MET A 28 -20.23 9.71 3.32
CA MET A 28 -19.26 8.76 2.74
C MET A 28 -18.88 9.14 1.32
N TYR A 29 -19.86 9.39 0.44
CA TYR A 29 -19.60 9.73 -0.95
C TYR A 29 -18.79 11.03 -1.07
N ASN A 30 -19.15 12.06 -0.30
CA ASN A 30 -18.40 13.32 -0.27
C ASN A 30 -16.97 13.13 0.25
N SER A 31 -16.79 12.32 1.29
CA SER A 31 -15.47 12.00 1.82
C SER A 31 -14.63 11.27 0.77
N LEU A 32 -15.17 10.26 0.09
CA LEU A 32 -14.45 9.55 -0.98
C LEU A 32 -14.09 10.48 -2.14
N ASN A 33 -15.01 11.36 -2.56
CA ASN A 33 -14.76 12.34 -3.60
C ASN A 33 -13.67 13.35 -3.22
N SER A 34 -13.41 13.57 -1.92
CA SER A 34 -12.33 14.44 -1.45
C SER A 34 -10.93 13.85 -1.65
N LEU A 35 -10.80 12.55 -1.95
CA LEU A 35 -9.50 11.92 -2.23
C LEU A 35 -8.99 12.24 -3.64
N GLN A 36 -9.91 12.44 -4.59
CA GLN A 36 -9.55 12.78 -5.95
C GLN A 36 -9.25 14.27 -6.07
N LYS A 37 -7.97 14.60 -6.23
CA LYS A 37 -7.51 15.98 -6.40
C LYS A 37 -7.52 16.35 -7.90
N PRO A 38 -7.91 17.59 -8.25
CA PRO A 38 -7.73 18.10 -9.61
C PRO A 38 -6.26 18.00 -10.07
N PRO A 39 -5.99 17.73 -11.36
CA PRO A 39 -4.62 17.54 -11.86
C PRO A 39 -3.67 18.72 -11.58
N ASP A 40 -4.18 19.95 -11.55
CA ASP A 40 -3.43 21.18 -11.25
C ASP A 40 -3.06 21.31 -9.76
N GLN A 41 -3.78 20.61 -8.88
CA GLN A 41 -3.51 20.58 -7.44
C GLN A 41 -2.68 19.37 -7.02
N SER A 42 -2.41 18.43 -7.94
CA SER A 42 -1.59 17.27 -7.63
C SER A 42 -0.15 17.68 -7.37
N ARG A 43 0.45 17.10 -6.33
CA ARG A 43 1.89 17.23 -6.03
C ARG A 43 2.81 16.76 -7.17
N PHE A 44 2.29 15.96 -8.10
CA PHE A 44 3.06 15.44 -9.23
C PHE A 44 2.95 16.31 -10.49
N ALA A 45 2.12 17.36 -10.47
CA ALA A 45 2.00 18.31 -11.58
C ALA A 45 3.35 18.88 -12.05
N PRO A 46 4.33 19.22 -11.19
CA PRO A 46 5.62 19.78 -11.62
C PRO A 46 6.46 18.86 -12.53
N VAL A 47 6.37 17.53 -12.34
CA VAL A 47 7.11 16.56 -13.17
C VAL A 47 6.28 16.11 -14.37
N VAL A 48 4.98 15.86 -14.16
CA VAL A 48 4.05 15.42 -15.22
C VAL A 48 3.92 16.49 -16.31
N ASN A 49 3.88 17.78 -15.95
CA ASN A 49 3.76 18.86 -16.93
C ASN A 49 5.03 19.12 -17.74
N LYS A 50 6.17 18.55 -17.35
CA LYS A 50 7.45 18.65 -18.07
C LYS A 50 7.68 17.48 -19.04
N LEU A 51 6.83 16.45 -19.01
CA LEU A 51 6.93 15.32 -19.92
C LEU A 51 6.67 15.77 -21.37
N PRO A 52 7.36 15.18 -22.37
CA PRO A 52 7.09 15.44 -23.77
C PRO A 52 5.67 14.97 -24.16
N GLU A 53 5.01 15.70 -25.06
CA GLU A 53 3.72 15.29 -25.61
C GLU A 53 3.91 14.25 -26.74
N PRO A 54 3.02 13.24 -26.86
CA PRO A 54 1.85 13.01 -26.02
C PRO A 54 2.26 12.53 -24.62
N LYS A 55 1.52 12.95 -23.59
CA LYS A 55 1.58 12.34 -22.26
C LYS A 55 1.09 10.88 -22.35
N GLU A 56 1.95 9.98 -22.83
CA GLU A 56 1.63 8.61 -23.29
C GLU A 56 1.33 7.59 -22.17
N VAL A 57 0.74 8.00 -21.05
CA VAL A 57 0.46 7.08 -19.95
C VAL A 57 -0.91 7.32 -19.34
N GLU A 58 -1.97 7.28 -20.16
CA GLU A 58 -3.29 7.04 -19.58
C GLU A 58 -3.34 5.61 -19.04
N PRO A 59 -3.65 5.40 -17.75
CA PRO A 59 -3.83 4.07 -17.20
C PRO A 59 -4.98 3.32 -17.90
N PRO A 60 -4.88 1.98 -18.04
CA PRO A 60 -6.00 1.17 -18.49
C PRO A 60 -7.22 1.38 -17.60
N LYS A 61 -8.42 1.41 -18.21
CA LYS A 61 -9.68 1.48 -17.46
C LYS A 61 -10.05 0.11 -16.92
N TRP A 62 -10.69 0.09 -15.75
CA TRP A 62 -11.25 -1.12 -15.15
C TRP A 62 -12.77 -1.18 -15.37
N GLU A 63 -13.23 -2.23 -16.02
CA GLU A 63 -14.65 -2.48 -16.31
C GLU A 63 -15.34 -3.26 -15.18
N GLY A 64 -14.59 -3.79 -14.21
CA GLY A 64 -15.12 -4.41 -12.99
C GLY A 64 -15.16 -5.94 -12.97
N SER A 65 -14.86 -6.59 -14.09
CA SER A 65 -14.97 -8.05 -14.24
C SER A 65 -13.62 -8.77 -14.25
N GLU A 66 -12.62 -8.07 -14.75
CA GLU A 66 -11.25 -8.49 -14.88
C GLU A 66 -10.45 -8.12 -13.64
N ARG A 67 -9.28 -8.75 -13.51
CA ARG A 67 -8.32 -8.47 -12.43
C ARG A 67 -7.94 -7.00 -12.42
N VAL A 68 -7.97 -6.39 -11.24
CA VAL A 68 -7.59 -5.00 -11.01
C VAL A 68 -6.32 -4.93 -10.19
N ASN A 69 -5.38 -4.10 -10.62
CA ASN A 69 -4.09 -3.91 -9.99
C ASN A 69 -3.94 -2.45 -9.56
N ILE A 70 -3.61 -2.27 -8.28
CA ILE A 70 -3.47 -0.98 -7.61
C ILE A 70 -2.03 -0.87 -7.09
N LEU A 71 -1.31 0.14 -7.54
CA LEU A 71 0.05 0.42 -7.11
C LEU A 71 0.04 1.34 -5.88
N LEU A 72 0.46 0.80 -4.74
CA LEU A 72 0.64 1.54 -3.49
C LEU A 72 2.07 2.08 -3.44
N LEU A 73 2.18 3.40 -3.33
CA LEU A 73 3.44 4.13 -3.36
C LEU A 73 3.65 4.87 -2.04
N GLY A 74 4.81 4.65 -1.44
CA GLY A 74 5.29 5.40 -0.28
C GLY A 74 6.52 6.20 -0.66
N GLY A 75 6.55 7.49 -0.35
CA GLY A 75 7.71 8.35 -0.55
C GLY A 75 8.10 9.14 0.69
N ASP A 76 9.29 9.73 0.65
CA ASP A 76 9.77 10.66 1.66
C ASP A 76 9.95 12.06 1.05
N SER A 77 8.97 12.93 1.28
CA SER A 77 8.99 14.32 0.80
C SER A 77 9.42 15.35 1.84
N ARG A 78 10.06 14.91 2.93
CA ARG A 78 10.51 15.84 3.96
C ARG A 78 11.52 16.85 3.39
N GLY A 79 11.32 18.11 3.74
CA GLY A 79 12.20 19.21 3.32
C GLY A 79 12.20 19.51 1.82
N MET A 80 11.36 18.82 1.03
CA MET A 80 11.25 19.07 -0.40
C MET A 80 10.46 20.34 -0.67
N LYS A 81 10.86 21.05 -1.72
CA LYS A 81 10.11 22.19 -2.23
C LYS A 81 8.82 21.73 -2.91
N PRO A 82 7.80 22.61 -3.06
CA PRO A 82 6.55 22.27 -3.73
C PRO A 82 6.72 21.75 -5.17
N ASP A 83 7.82 22.07 -5.84
CA ASP A 83 8.14 21.65 -7.21
C ASP A 83 9.03 20.40 -7.30
N GLU A 84 9.41 19.82 -6.16
CA GLU A 84 10.22 18.61 -6.06
C GLU A 84 9.34 17.39 -5.78
N VAL A 85 9.66 16.28 -6.46
CA VAL A 85 8.94 15.01 -6.31
C VAL A 85 9.89 13.97 -5.75
N PRO A 86 9.54 13.28 -4.65
CA PRO A 86 10.39 12.26 -4.08
C PRO A 86 10.45 11.02 -4.97
N ARG A 87 11.49 10.21 -4.77
CA ARG A 87 11.48 8.81 -5.21
C ARG A 87 10.55 8.00 -4.30
N SER A 88 9.99 6.92 -4.83
CA SER A 88 9.21 5.99 -4.02
C SER A 88 10.12 5.04 -3.25
N ASP A 89 10.09 5.09 -1.92
CA ASP A 89 10.82 4.16 -1.06
C ASP A 89 10.07 2.84 -0.83
N SER A 90 8.76 2.86 -1.06
CA SER A 90 7.88 1.69 -1.01
C SER A 90 7.06 1.60 -2.29
N LEU A 91 7.10 0.42 -2.92
CA LEU A 91 6.28 0.08 -4.07
C LEU A 91 5.61 -1.26 -3.76
N LEU A 92 4.29 -1.28 -3.62
CA LEU A 92 3.53 -2.51 -3.44
C LEU A 92 2.43 -2.59 -4.48
N LEU A 93 2.31 -3.72 -5.16
CA LEU A 93 1.24 -3.99 -6.10
C LEU A 93 0.19 -4.87 -5.41
N ALA A 94 -1.01 -4.32 -5.22
CA ALA A 94 -2.18 -5.08 -4.76
C ALA A 94 -2.99 -5.51 -5.99
N SER A 95 -3.20 -6.81 -6.16
CA SER A 95 -3.92 -7.39 -7.29
C SER A 95 -5.16 -8.11 -6.79
N PHE A 96 -6.34 -7.71 -7.25
CA PHE A 96 -7.61 -8.32 -6.87
C PHE A 96 -8.24 -9.01 -8.07
N ASP A 97 -8.74 -10.23 -7.85
CA ASP A 97 -9.42 -11.03 -8.86
C ASP A 97 -10.92 -11.17 -8.53
N PRO A 98 -11.80 -10.44 -9.23
CA PRO A 98 -13.24 -10.56 -9.04
C PRO A 98 -13.81 -11.94 -9.35
N ALA A 99 -13.10 -12.78 -10.12
CA ALA A 99 -13.59 -14.11 -10.48
C ALA A 99 -13.32 -15.16 -9.38
N THR A 100 -12.34 -14.92 -8.50
CA THR A 100 -11.93 -15.87 -7.46
C THR A 100 -12.04 -15.32 -6.03
N ASP A 101 -12.41 -14.05 -5.88
CA ASP A 101 -12.43 -13.32 -4.60
C ASP A 101 -11.08 -13.44 -3.86
N LYS A 102 -9.99 -13.33 -4.62
CA LYS A 102 -8.62 -13.40 -4.10
C LYS A 102 -7.88 -12.11 -4.34
N ALA A 103 -7.09 -11.72 -3.34
CA ALA A 103 -6.17 -10.61 -3.42
C ALA A 103 -4.73 -11.09 -3.21
N HIS A 104 -3.80 -10.60 -4.01
CA HIS A 104 -2.36 -10.88 -3.91
C HIS A 104 -1.59 -9.58 -3.71
N LEU A 105 -0.54 -9.62 -2.90
CA LEU A 105 0.28 -8.45 -2.60
C LEU A 105 1.74 -8.71 -2.98
N PHE A 106 2.28 -7.86 -3.86
CA PHE A 106 3.67 -7.94 -4.31
C PHE A 106 4.46 -6.71 -3.86
N SER A 107 5.46 -6.88 -3.00
CA SER A 107 6.43 -5.81 -2.71
C SER A 107 7.49 -5.79 -3.78
N ILE A 108 7.68 -4.63 -4.41
CA ILE A 108 8.71 -4.44 -5.43
C ILE A 108 9.89 -3.73 -4.79
N LEU A 109 11.08 -4.31 -4.91
CA LEU A 109 12.30 -3.72 -4.37
C LEU A 109 12.59 -2.40 -5.10
N ARG A 110 12.75 -1.32 -4.33
CA ARG A 110 12.87 0.05 -4.88
C ARG A 110 14.10 0.26 -5.77
N ASP A 111 15.14 -0.53 -5.55
CA ASP A 111 16.43 -0.44 -6.24
C ASP A 111 16.51 -1.40 -7.45
N THR A 112 15.41 -2.04 -7.85
CA THR A 112 15.33 -2.87 -9.08
C THR A 112 15.65 -2.04 -10.32
N TYR A 113 16.66 -2.46 -11.08
CA TYR A 113 17.16 -1.79 -12.28
C TYR A 113 16.33 -2.19 -13.49
N VAL A 114 15.61 -1.22 -14.05
CA VAL A 114 14.62 -1.42 -15.11
C VAL A 114 14.73 -0.34 -16.17
N ASP A 115 14.19 -0.60 -17.36
CA ASP A 115 13.98 0.44 -18.36
C ASP A 115 12.76 1.30 -17.97
N ILE A 116 12.98 2.60 -17.80
CA ILE A 116 11.94 3.59 -17.51
C ILE A 116 11.57 4.26 -18.85
N PRO A 117 10.32 4.10 -19.33
CA PRO A 117 9.91 4.63 -20.63
C PRO A 117 10.23 6.12 -20.81
N GLY A 118 11.05 6.45 -21.81
CA GLY A 118 11.47 7.82 -22.10
C GLY A 118 12.66 8.35 -21.29
N PHE A 119 13.15 7.58 -20.30
CA PHE A 119 14.27 7.98 -19.42
C PHE A 119 15.44 6.99 -19.43
N GLY A 120 15.28 5.82 -20.05
CA GLY A 120 16.31 4.78 -20.10
C GLY A 120 16.39 3.99 -18.79
N GLN A 121 17.52 3.32 -18.55
CA GLN A 121 17.65 2.42 -17.40
C GLN A 121 18.04 3.14 -16.11
N ASP A 122 17.21 3.02 -15.08
CA ASP A 122 17.51 3.43 -13.70
C ASP A 122 16.78 2.49 -12.71
N ARG A 123 16.93 2.75 -11.42
CA ARG A 123 16.15 2.13 -10.35
C ARG A 123 14.68 2.48 -10.51
N ILE A 124 13.82 1.49 -10.31
CA ILE A 124 12.38 1.62 -10.50
C ILE A 124 11.76 2.75 -9.67
N ASN A 125 12.33 3.06 -8.50
CA ASN A 125 11.86 4.17 -7.67
C ASN A 125 12.07 5.57 -8.28
N ALA A 126 12.97 5.71 -9.24
CA ALA A 126 13.22 6.97 -9.93
C ALA A 126 12.06 7.37 -10.85
N ALA A 127 11.26 6.40 -11.31
CA ALA A 127 10.11 6.64 -12.19
C ALA A 127 9.13 7.67 -11.59
N LEU A 128 8.90 7.62 -10.28
CA LEU A 128 8.03 8.58 -9.58
C LEU A 128 8.54 10.01 -9.71
N SER A 129 9.84 10.22 -9.53
CA SER A 129 10.47 11.53 -9.66
C SER A 129 10.60 12.02 -11.11
N TYR A 130 10.53 11.10 -12.08
CA TYR A 130 10.68 11.42 -13.50
C TYR A 130 9.36 11.79 -14.17
N GLY A 131 8.30 11.03 -13.89
CA GLY A 131 7.01 11.21 -14.58
C GLY A 131 5.81 10.95 -13.69
N GLY A 132 5.99 10.97 -12.37
CA GLY A 132 4.89 10.78 -11.43
C GLY A 132 4.36 9.34 -11.36
N PRO A 133 3.18 9.18 -10.75
CA PRO A 133 2.58 7.86 -10.52
C PRO A 133 2.28 7.11 -11.81
N GLU A 134 1.81 7.77 -12.87
CA GLU A 134 1.46 7.13 -14.14
C GLU A 134 2.69 6.49 -14.81
N LEU A 135 3.82 7.21 -14.90
CA LEU A 135 5.06 6.62 -15.41
C LEU A 135 5.53 5.45 -14.53
N THR A 136 5.34 5.55 -13.21
CA THR A 136 5.66 4.47 -12.28
C THR A 136 4.78 3.24 -12.55
N MET A 137 3.47 3.43 -12.76
CA MET A 137 2.53 2.36 -13.12
C MET A 137 2.94 1.68 -14.42
N LYS A 138 3.29 2.43 -15.46
CA LYS A 138 3.78 1.85 -16.74
C LYS A 138 5.09 1.08 -16.56
N THR A 139 6.02 1.62 -15.77
CA THR A 139 7.31 0.97 -15.50
C THR A 139 7.11 -0.35 -14.73
N VAL A 140 6.26 -0.35 -13.71
CA VAL A 140 5.91 -1.57 -12.96
C VAL A 140 5.13 -2.55 -13.84
N GLY A 141 4.21 -2.05 -14.68
CA GLY A 141 3.48 -2.88 -15.64
C GLY A 141 4.41 -3.59 -16.62
N ASN A 142 5.42 -2.88 -17.15
CA ASN A 142 6.45 -3.48 -18.01
C ASN A 142 7.29 -4.55 -17.28
N LEU A 143 7.65 -4.31 -16.02
CA LEU A 143 8.40 -5.27 -15.20
C LEU A 143 7.59 -6.54 -14.92
N THR A 144 6.30 -6.37 -14.59
CA THR A 144 5.43 -7.45 -14.09
C THR A 144 4.64 -8.16 -15.17
N GLY A 145 4.42 -7.51 -16.32
CA GLY A 145 3.49 -7.94 -17.35
C GLY A 145 2.01 -7.74 -16.97
N LEU A 146 1.72 -6.94 -15.94
CA LEU A 146 0.36 -6.67 -15.47
C LEU A 146 -0.09 -5.26 -15.83
N ASP A 147 -1.34 -5.13 -16.24
CA ASP A 147 -1.98 -3.83 -16.43
C ASP A 147 -2.31 -3.21 -15.08
N ILE A 148 -1.82 -1.99 -14.82
CA ILE A 148 -2.03 -1.29 -13.55
C ILE A 148 -2.98 -0.13 -13.77
N GLN A 149 -4.19 -0.23 -13.22
CA GLN A 149 -5.28 0.73 -13.45
C GLN A 149 -5.18 1.91 -12.49
N TYR A 150 -4.78 1.65 -11.24
CA TYR A 150 -4.84 2.65 -10.19
C TYR A 150 -3.54 2.78 -9.39
N TYR A 151 -3.36 3.93 -8.76
CA TYR A 151 -2.35 4.13 -7.74
C TYR A 151 -2.93 4.76 -6.48
N VAL A 152 -2.27 4.52 -5.36
CA VAL A 152 -2.45 5.28 -4.12
C VAL A 152 -1.07 5.68 -3.64
N TYR A 153 -0.82 6.97 -3.52
CA TYR A 153 0.42 7.51 -3.00
C TYR A 153 0.20 8.20 -1.65
N THR A 154 1.12 7.98 -0.72
CA THR A 154 1.19 8.71 0.55
C THR A 154 2.65 8.94 0.95
N ASP A 155 2.90 9.94 1.79
CA ASP A 155 4.20 10.16 2.42
C ASP A 155 4.18 9.75 3.91
N PHE A 156 5.28 9.96 4.61
CA PHE A 156 5.38 9.62 6.03
C PHE A 156 4.34 10.30 6.91
N GLN A 157 3.98 11.56 6.61
CA GLN A 157 2.97 12.27 7.39
C GLN A 157 1.60 11.66 7.13
N GLY A 158 1.26 11.38 5.86
CA GLY A 158 0.02 10.69 5.54
C GLY A 158 -0.09 9.31 6.18
N PHE A 159 1.00 8.56 6.23
CA PHE A 159 1.07 7.27 6.91
C PHE A 159 0.81 7.41 8.42
N ILE A 160 1.50 8.33 9.12
CA ILE A 160 1.29 8.58 10.55
C ILE A 160 -0.18 8.94 10.81
N GLN A 161 -0.72 9.89 10.06
CA GLN A 161 -2.10 10.36 10.23
C GLN A 161 -3.13 9.26 9.98
N LEU A 162 -2.89 8.36 9.02
CA LEU A 162 -3.75 7.21 8.78
C LEU A 162 -3.80 6.27 9.99
N ILE A 163 -2.63 5.89 10.52
CA ILE A 163 -2.54 4.97 11.66
C ILE A 163 -3.16 5.60 12.92
N ASP A 164 -2.89 6.88 13.18
CA ASP A 164 -3.48 7.59 14.32
C ASP A 164 -4.99 7.74 14.18
N ALA A 165 -5.48 8.00 12.96
CA ALA A 165 -6.91 8.13 12.70
C ALA A 165 -7.67 6.83 13.00
N ILE A 166 -7.12 5.67 12.66
CA ILE A 166 -7.72 4.35 12.98
C ILE A 166 -7.53 3.92 14.44
N GLY A 167 -6.88 4.76 15.26
CA GLY A 167 -6.65 4.52 16.68
C GLY A 167 -5.48 3.58 16.97
N GLY A 168 -4.50 3.51 16.06
CA GLY A 168 -3.36 2.60 16.14
C GLY A 168 -3.66 1.17 15.70
N VAL A 169 -2.60 0.37 15.63
CA VAL A 169 -2.63 -1.05 15.23
C VAL A 169 -2.00 -1.91 16.31
N GLU A 170 -2.72 -2.93 16.78
CA GLU A 170 -2.11 -3.94 17.65
C GLU A 170 -1.19 -4.83 16.81
N PHE A 171 0.08 -4.91 17.18
CA PHE A 171 1.10 -5.55 16.36
C PHE A 171 2.17 -6.23 17.23
N ASP A 172 2.67 -7.39 16.80
CA ASP A 172 3.74 -8.12 17.47
C ASP A 172 5.08 -7.80 16.80
N VAL A 173 5.89 -6.97 17.47
CA VAL A 173 7.19 -6.57 16.95
C VAL A 173 8.19 -7.70 17.18
N GLU A 174 8.83 -8.18 16.12
CA GLU A 174 9.58 -9.45 16.16
C GLU A 174 10.87 -9.38 17.02
N LYS A 175 11.42 -8.18 17.19
CA LYS A 175 12.65 -7.92 17.96
C LYS A 175 12.78 -6.47 18.39
N ASP A 176 13.69 -6.22 19.33
CA ASP A 176 14.10 -4.85 19.66
C ASP A 176 14.73 -4.17 18.44
N MET A 177 14.24 -2.98 18.10
CA MET A 177 14.72 -2.16 17.01
C MET A 177 15.27 -0.87 17.60
N LYS A 178 16.57 -0.63 17.39
CA LYS A 178 17.20 0.63 17.75
C LYS A 178 18.04 1.12 16.58
N TYR A 179 17.79 2.36 16.17
CA TYR A 179 18.60 3.03 15.17
C TYR A 179 18.53 4.53 15.42
N THR A 180 19.68 5.19 15.47
CA THR A 180 19.73 6.64 15.59
C THR A 180 20.53 7.23 14.45
N SER A 181 20.06 8.35 13.94
CA SER A 181 20.67 8.99 12.79
C SER A 181 20.83 10.49 13.05
N LYS A 182 22.09 10.94 13.04
CA LYS A 182 22.40 12.37 13.07
C LYS A 182 22.06 13.06 11.74
N ALA A 183 21.93 12.29 10.65
CA ALA A 183 21.73 12.81 9.30
C ALA A 183 20.33 13.40 9.09
N ASP A 184 19.34 12.97 9.85
CA ASP A 184 17.97 13.51 9.90
C ASP A 184 17.68 14.19 11.24
N ASN A 185 18.73 14.73 11.89
CA ASN A 185 18.62 15.47 13.15
C ASN A 185 17.84 14.73 14.27
N HIS A 186 17.99 13.41 14.34
CA HIS A 186 17.29 12.54 15.29
C HIS A 186 15.75 12.54 15.17
N GLU A 187 15.20 13.11 14.10
CA GLU A 187 13.74 13.27 13.93
C GLU A 187 13.00 11.92 13.92
N PHE A 188 13.67 10.85 13.49
CA PHE A 188 13.09 9.50 13.42
C PHE A 188 14.03 8.43 13.97
N ASP A 189 14.69 8.75 15.08
CA ASP A 189 15.35 7.73 15.88
C ASP A 189 14.34 6.62 16.19
N ILE A 190 14.72 5.39 15.84
CA ILE A 190 13.92 4.19 16.06
C ILE A 190 14.26 3.67 17.44
N ASP A 191 13.25 3.56 18.31
CA ASP A 191 13.32 2.81 19.56
C ASP A 191 12.01 2.04 19.76
N LEU A 192 11.99 0.80 19.26
CA LEU A 192 10.83 -0.07 19.34
C LEU A 192 11.20 -1.35 20.06
N LYS A 193 10.35 -1.80 20.97
CA LYS A 193 10.59 -3.00 21.78
C LYS A 193 9.98 -4.22 21.15
N LYS A 194 10.58 -5.38 21.36
CA LYS A 194 9.99 -6.67 20.99
C LYS A 194 8.65 -6.89 21.72
N GLY A 195 7.71 -7.50 21.02
CA GLY A 195 6.47 -8.05 21.58
C GLY A 195 5.22 -7.31 21.12
N LYS A 196 4.07 -7.84 21.55
CA LYS A 196 2.75 -7.27 21.29
C LYS A 196 2.60 -5.89 21.92
N GLN A 197 2.29 -4.91 21.09
CA GLN A 197 2.03 -3.54 21.52
C GLN A 197 1.08 -2.84 20.56
N MET A 198 0.52 -1.72 21.01
CA MET A 198 -0.25 -0.82 20.15
C MET A 198 0.71 0.15 19.47
N LEU A 199 0.82 0.06 18.14
CA LEU A 199 1.59 0.99 17.33
C LEU A 199 0.70 2.18 16.95
N ASN A 200 1.04 3.37 17.46
CA ASN A 200 0.54 4.63 16.91
C ASN A 200 1.30 4.97 15.61
N GLY A 201 0.97 6.10 14.97
CA GLY A 201 1.55 6.46 13.67
C GLY A 201 3.07 6.58 13.70
N GLU A 202 3.64 7.17 14.74
CA GLU A 202 5.10 7.28 14.89
C GLU A 202 5.77 5.91 15.08
N ALA A 203 5.26 5.08 15.99
CA ALA A 203 5.82 3.75 16.25
C ALA A 203 5.65 2.81 15.03
N ALA A 204 4.53 2.91 14.32
CA ALA A 204 4.29 2.21 13.06
C ALA A 204 5.29 2.67 11.99
N LEU A 205 5.58 3.97 11.90
CA LEU A 205 6.55 4.50 10.95
C LEU A 205 7.96 4.02 11.28
N MET A 206 8.34 4.00 12.56
CA MET A 206 9.60 3.44 13.04
C MET A 206 9.75 1.96 12.61
N TYR A 207 8.68 1.17 12.76
CA TYR A 207 8.66 -0.25 12.39
C TYR A 207 8.95 -0.47 10.90
N VAL A 208 8.22 0.22 10.01
CA VAL A 208 8.35 0.04 8.55
C VAL A 208 9.61 0.67 7.95
N ARG A 209 10.29 1.53 8.69
CA ARG A 209 11.56 2.16 8.28
C ARG A 209 12.80 1.43 8.77
N PHE A 210 12.68 0.48 9.69
CA PHE A 210 13.84 -0.22 10.22
C PHE A 210 14.53 -1.08 9.15
N ARG A 211 15.84 -0.87 8.98
CA ARG A 211 16.68 -1.51 7.93
C ARG A 211 17.92 -2.23 8.47
N TYR A 212 18.15 -2.21 9.78
CA TYR A 212 19.39 -2.70 10.41
C TYR A 212 19.34 -4.23 10.62
N ASP A 213 19.16 -4.94 9.51
CA ASP A 213 19.05 -6.39 9.41
C ASP A 213 20.05 -6.95 8.39
N ALA A 214 20.45 -8.21 8.55
CA ALA A 214 21.31 -8.91 7.58
C ALA A 214 20.72 -8.93 6.15
N MET A 215 19.39 -8.88 6.02
CA MET A 215 18.66 -8.89 4.73
C MET A 215 18.05 -7.51 4.39
N SER A 216 18.52 -6.43 5.05
CA SER A 216 18.10 -5.02 4.94
C SER A 216 16.75 -4.74 4.24
N ASP A 217 16.73 -4.60 2.91
CA ASP A 217 15.55 -4.19 2.14
C ASP A 217 14.45 -5.27 2.04
N PHE A 218 14.86 -6.54 2.02
CA PHE A 218 13.97 -7.70 2.00
C PHE A 218 13.17 -7.80 3.32
N ALA A 219 13.87 -7.66 4.44
CA ALA A 219 13.23 -7.63 5.76
C ALA A 219 12.30 -6.42 5.90
N ARG A 220 12.72 -5.24 5.42
CA ARG A 220 11.89 -4.03 5.43
C ARG A 220 10.60 -4.20 4.63
N THR A 221 10.67 -4.70 3.41
CA THR A 221 9.48 -4.88 2.58
C THR A 221 8.54 -5.93 3.14
N LYS A 222 9.07 -6.98 3.81
CA LYS A 222 8.24 -7.94 4.56
C LYS A 222 7.45 -7.25 5.68
N ARG A 223 8.10 -6.45 6.53
CA ARG A 223 7.42 -5.69 7.61
C ARG A 223 6.32 -4.77 7.11
N GLN A 224 6.59 -4.08 6.00
CA GLN A 224 5.61 -3.21 5.35
C GLN A 224 4.34 -3.98 4.97
N ARG A 225 4.49 -5.17 4.39
CA ARG A 225 3.34 -6.04 4.07
C ARG A 225 2.61 -6.52 5.32
N GLU A 226 3.33 -7.02 6.32
CA GLU A 226 2.73 -7.52 7.57
C GLU A 226 1.93 -6.43 8.29
N LEU A 227 2.48 -5.22 8.38
CA LEU A 227 1.78 -4.10 8.99
C LEU A 227 0.57 -3.66 8.15
N LEU A 228 0.68 -3.61 6.81
CA LEU A 228 -0.45 -3.26 5.94
C LEU A 228 -1.59 -4.29 6.05
N THR A 229 -1.28 -5.58 6.20
CA THR A 229 -2.29 -6.61 6.48
C THR A 229 -3.01 -6.33 7.80
N ALA A 230 -2.26 -6.01 8.87
CA ALA A 230 -2.86 -5.67 10.16
C ALA A 230 -3.72 -4.38 10.11
N VAL A 231 -3.30 -3.38 9.31
CA VAL A 231 -4.09 -2.17 9.03
C VAL A 231 -5.39 -2.52 8.30
N ALA A 232 -5.32 -3.38 7.28
CA ALA A 232 -6.50 -3.82 6.52
C ALA A 232 -7.51 -4.54 7.43
N ASP A 233 -7.04 -5.43 8.30
CA ASP A 233 -7.89 -6.14 9.27
C ASP A 233 -8.55 -5.17 10.26
N LYS A 234 -7.81 -4.16 10.75
CA LYS A 234 -8.33 -3.10 11.62
C LYS A 234 -9.42 -2.27 10.93
N LEU A 235 -9.24 -1.97 9.64
CA LEU A 235 -10.21 -1.22 8.83
C LEU A 235 -11.48 -2.00 8.54
N LYS A 236 -11.42 -3.34 8.46
CA LYS A 236 -12.59 -4.21 8.28
C LYS A 236 -13.52 -4.28 9.52
N SER A 237 -13.12 -3.73 10.66
CA SER A 237 -13.96 -3.72 11.86
C SER A 237 -15.20 -2.82 11.72
N ALA A 238 -16.33 -3.23 12.29
CA ALA A 238 -17.60 -2.49 12.20
C ALA A 238 -17.50 -1.04 12.73
N TRP A 239 -16.66 -0.81 13.74
CA TRP A 239 -16.41 0.53 14.27
C TRP A 239 -15.64 1.41 13.27
N SER A 240 -14.59 0.87 12.66
CA SER A 240 -13.83 1.57 11.62
C SER A 240 -14.74 1.95 10.44
N ILE A 241 -15.61 1.04 10.01
CA ILE A 241 -16.58 1.29 8.93
C ILE A 241 -17.44 2.51 9.24
N ILE A 242 -18.04 2.57 10.43
CA ILE A 242 -18.87 3.73 10.85
C ILE A 242 -18.08 5.05 10.84
N GLN A 243 -16.78 5.00 11.15
CA GLN A 243 -15.92 6.19 11.20
C GLN A 243 -15.28 6.56 9.87
N LEU A 244 -15.41 5.71 8.83
CA LEU A 244 -14.73 5.88 7.54
C LEU A 244 -14.85 7.30 6.94
N PRO A 245 -16.01 7.97 6.92
CA PRO A 245 -16.09 9.31 6.33
C PRO A 245 -15.18 10.31 7.05
N ALA A 246 -15.10 10.22 8.39
CA ALA A 246 -14.24 11.06 9.20
C ALA A 246 -12.75 10.68 9.05
N LEU A 247 -12.45 9.39 8.92
CA LEU A 247 -11.08 8.90 8.66
C LEU A 247 -10.58 9.40 7.31
N ILE A 248 -11.37 9.22 6.26
CA ILE A 248 -11.04 9.65 4.88
C ILE A 248 -10.77 11.15 4.84
N ASN A 249 -11.62 11.96 5.47
CA ASN A 249 -11.42 13.42 5.50
C ASN A 249 -10.13 13.85 6.21
N LYS A 250 -9.66 13.08 7.20
CA LYS A 250 -8.38 13.35 7.89
C LYS A 250 -7.17 13.00 7.03
N VAL A 251 -7.27 11.93 6.25
CA VAL A 251 -6.14 11.41 5.45
C VAL A 251 -6.09 11.99 4.03
N SER A 252 -7.22 12.43 3.47
CA SER A 252 -7.33 12.96 2.10
C SER A 252 -6.28 14.02 1.75
N PRO A 253 -5.95 14.99 2.63
CA PRO A 253 -4.89 15.96 2.33
C PRO A 253 -3.54 15.32 2.01
N TYR A 254 -3.24 14.15 2.58
CA TYR A 254 -1.96 13.45 2.49
C TYR A 254 -1.93 12.31 1.46
N VAL A 255 -3.06 12.01 0.82
CA VAL A 255 -3.18 10.94 -0.18
C VAL A 255 -3.28 11.56 -1.58
N GLU A 256 -2.66 10.92 -2.55
CA GLU A 256 -2.85 11.19 -3.98
C GLU A 256 -3.28 9.90 -4.66
N THR A 257 -4.29 9.97 -5.52
CA THR A 257 -4.80 8.80 -6.23
C THR A 257 -5.56 9.22 -7.50
N ASN A 258 -5.61 8.33 -8.49
CA ASN A 258 -6.50 8.45 -9.64
C ASN A 258 -7.84 7.71 -9.43
N LEU A 259 -8.10 7.14 -8.25
CA LEU A 259 -9.35 6.48 -7.91
C LEU A 259 -10.48 7.50 -7.76
N THR A 260 -11.59 7.25 -8.46
CA THR A 260 -12.84 7.98 -8.24
C THR A 260 -13.58 7.45 -7.02
N ALA A 261 -14.57 8.19 -6.52
CA ALA A 261 -15.44 7.72 -5.45
C ALA A 261 -16.15 6.40 -5.83
N ASP A 262 -16.55 6.25 -7.09
CA ASP A 262 -17.21 5.05 -7.58
C ASP A 262 -16.25 3.85 -7.64
N ASP A 263 -15.00 4.07 -8.07
CA ASP A 263 -13.96 3.03 -8.04
C ASP A 263 -13.71 2.56 -6.61
N LEU A 264 -13.58 3.50 -5.67
CA LEU A 264 -13.36 3.18 -4.25
C LEU A 264 -14.52 2.37 -3.67
N ILE A 265 -15.78 2.67 -4.01
CA ILE A 265 -16.93 1.90 -3.54
C ILE A 265 -16.90 0.47 -4.10
N LYS A 266 -16.63 0.32 -5.41
CA LYS A 266 -16.51 -1.00 -6.05
C LYS A 266 -15.38 -1.83 -5.45
N LEU A 267 -14.20 -1.22 -5.29
CA LEU A 267 -13.03 -1.87 -4.70
C LEU A 267 -13.21 -2.16 -3.23
N ALA A 268 -13.91 -1.33 -2.47
CA ALA A 268 -14.23 -1.60 -1.07
C ALA A 268 -15.13 -2.83 -0.93
N ALA A 269 -16.12 -2.99 -1.81
CA ALA A 269 -16.96 -4.19 -1.84
C ALA A 269 -16.12 -5.44 -2.19
N LEU A 270 -15.35 -5.37 -3.28
CA LEU A 270 -14.46 -6.46 -3.70
C LEU A 270 -13.45 -6.84 -2.61
N GLY A 271 -12.80 -5.87 -1.98
CA GLY A 271 -11.79 -6.09 -0.95
C GLY A 271 -12.37 -6.58 0.38
N TYR A 272 -13.65 -6.29 0.67
CA TYR A 272 -14.34 -6.85 1.83
C TYR A 272 -14.55 -8.36 1.67
N ASP A 273 -15.02 -8.79 0.50
CA ASP A 273 -15.30 -10.19 0.17
C ASP A 273 -14.01 -11.00 -0.15
N SER A 274 -12.94 -10.32 -0.58
CA SER A 274 -11.70 -10.98 -0.97
C SER A 274 -10.92 -11.57 0.20
N THR A 275 -10.38 -12.76 -0.03
CA THR A 275 -9.35 -13.40 0.80
C THR A 275 -7.96 -12.96 0.35
N ILE A 276 -7.12 -12.50 1.29
CA ILE A 276 -5.74 -12.11 0.99
C ILE A 276 -4.87 -13.36 0.96
N GLY A 277 -4.35 -13.69 -0.21
CA GLY A 277 -3.40 -14.78 -0.43
C GLY A 277 -1.99 -14.43 0.06
N PRO A 278 -1.02 -15.34 -0.13
CA PRO A 278 0.37 -15.10 0.26
C PRO A 278 0.93 -13.85 -0.39
N SER A 279 1.85 -13.21 0.34
CA SER A 279 2.48 -11.98 -0.09
C SER A 279 3.87 -12.27 -0.66
N HIS A 280 4.18 -11.71 -1.82
CA HIS A 280 5.39 -12.03 -2.58
C HIS A 280 6.29 -10.82 -2.72
N GLN A 281 7.58 -11.07 -2.92
CA GLN A 281 8.55 -10.03 -3.21
C GLN A 281 9.03 -10.15 -4.64
N LEU A 282 9.17 -9.00 -5.31
CA LEU A 282 9.64 -8.90 -6.68
C LEU A 282 10.90 -8.03 -6.78
N PRO A 283 11.91 -8.47 -7.52
CA PRO A 283 12.08 -9.84 -8.02
C PRO A 283 12.29 -10.83 -6.86
N PRO A 284 12.03 -12.14 -7.06
CA PRO A 284 12.35 -13.15 -6.06
C PRO A 284 13.87 -13.29 -5.88
N MET A 285 14.30 -13.74 -4.68
CA MET A 285 15.71 -13.82 -4.27
C MET A 285 16.60 -14.60 -5.24
N ASP A 286 16.07 -15.65 -5.85
CA ASP A 286 16.76 -16.55 -6.77
C ASP A 286 16.76 -16.04 -8.23
N ASN A 287 16.22 -14.83 -8.45
CA ASN A 287 16.14 -14.17 -9.75
C ASN A 287 16.59 -12.70 -9.69
N VAL A 288 17.40 -12.34 -8.70
CA VAL A 288 17.97 -11.00 -8.52
C VAL A 288 19.45 -11.07 -8.16
N ALA A 289 20.25 -10.14 -8.66
CA ALA A 289 21.65 -9.98 -8.29
C ALA A 289 22.04 -8.50 -8.14
N ASP A 290 23.04 -8.23 -7.31
CA ASP A 290 23.64 -6.91 -7.20
C ASP A 290 24.44 -6.57 -8.46
N LEU A 291 24.22 -5.36 -8.99
CA LEU A 291 24.96 -4.80 -10.12
C LEU A 291 25.48 -3.40 -9.73
N MET A 292 26.69 -3.06 -10.16
CA MET A 292 27.25 -1.72 -10.00
C MET A 292 27.08 -0.94 -11.30
N VAL A 293 26.28 0.13 -11.27
CA VAL A 293 26.07 1.05 -12.39
C VAL A 293 26.49 2.45 -11.94
N ASN A 294 27.46 3.06 -12.63
CA ASN A 294 27.95 4.41 -12.31
C ASN A 294 28.26 4.62 -10.82
N GLN A 295 28.95 3.65 -10.18
CA GLN A 295 29.30 3.66 -8.75
C GLN A 295 28.11 3.57 -7.78
N SER A 296 26.91 3.27 -8.27
CA SER A 296 25.72 2.99 -7.46
C SER A 296 25.37 1.51 -7.54
N ALA A 297 25.07 0.90 -6.39
CA ALA A 297 24.53 -0.45 -6.34
C ALA A 297 23.05 -0.45 -6.75
N VAL A 298 22.68 -1.34 -7.64
CA VAL A 298 21.31 -1.58 -8.13
C VAL A 298 21.01 -3.06 -8.16
N LEU A 299 19.73 -3.44 -8.24
CA LEU A 299 19.28 -4.83 -8.28
C LEU A 299 18.89 -5.24 -9.70
N GLN A 300 19.70 -6.08 -10.35
CA GLN A 300 19.43 -6.58 -11.69
C GLN A 300 18.49 -7.79 -11.64
N VAL A 301 17.43 -7.76 -12.45
CA VAL A 301 16.61 -8.96 -12.75
C VAL A 301 17.42 -9.89 -13.65
N LEU A 302 17.60 -11.14 -13.24
CA LEU A 302 18.41 -12.10 -13.99
C LEU A 302 17.66 -12.64 -15.22
N ASP A 303 16.37 -12.97 -15.07
CA ASP A 303 15.51 -13.48 -16.13
C ASP A 303 14.10 -12.87 -16.01
N TYR A 304 13.72 -12.03 -16.98
CA TYR A 304 12.42 -11.36 -17.01
C TYR A 304 11.26 -12.31 -17.32
N GLU A 305 11.47 -13.37 -18.11
CA GLU A 305 10.41 -14.32 -18.43
C GLU A 305 10.14 -15.22 -17.23
N ARG A 306 11.19 -15.65 -16.52
CA ARG A 306 11.05 -16.34 -15.24
C ARG A 306 10.36 -15.48 -14.18
N LEU A 307 10.62 -14.17 -14.15
CA LEU A 307 9.92 -13.24 -13.25
C LEU A 307 8.42 -13.18 -13.55
N LYS A 308 8.04 -13.02 -14.82
CA LYS A 308 6.62 -13.00 -15.23
C LYS A 308 5.93 -14.32 -14.91
N GLN A 309 6.60 -15.45 -15.17
CA GLN A 309 6.07 -16.77 -14.83
C GLN A 309 5.87 -16.92 -13.32
N TYR A 310 6.83 -16.50 -12.50
CA TYR A 310 6.69 -16.47 -11.04
C TYR A 310 5.48 -15.66 -10.60
N ILE A 311 5.25 -14.48 -11.19
CA ILE A 311 4.08 -13.65 -10.89
C ILE A 311 2.78 -14.39 -11.26
N GLN A 312 2.71 -15.02 -12.43
CA GLN A 312 1.54 -15.79 -12.84
C GLN A 312 1.28 -16.99 -11.91
N ASP A 313 2.33 -17.69 -11.48
CA ASP A 313 2.20 -18.80 -10.54
C ASP A 313 1.74 -18.32 -9.16
N ALA A 314 2.23 -17.17 -8.69
CA ALA A 314 1.76 -16.52 -7.46
C ALA A 314 0.27 -16.16 -7.53
N LEU A 315 -0.16 -15.51 -8.62
CA LEU A 315 -1.56 -15.11 -8.83
C LEU A 315 -2.53 -16.31 -8.92
N ASN A 316 -2.01 -17.49 -9.25
CA ASN A 316 -2.76 -18.75 -9.33
C ASN A 316 -2.55 -19.66 -8.10
N ASP A 317 -1.91 -19.16 -7.03
CA ASP A 317 -1.58 -19.90 -5.80
C ASP A 317 -0.80 -21.21 -6.03
N LYS A 318 0.08 -21.23 -7.03
CA LYS A 318 0.93 -22.38 -7.37
C LYS A 318 2.30 -22.37 -6.68
N ILE A 319 2.59 -21.31 -5.93
CA ILE A 319 3.85 -21.19 -5.19
C ILE A 319 3.60 -21.76 -3.79
N GLU A 320 4.22 -22.90 -3.50
CA GLU A 320 4.22 -23.44 -2.15
C GLU A 320 5.06 -22.55 -1.23
N ASP A 321 4.46 -22.13 -0.11
CA ASP A 321 5.14 -21.36 0.92
C ASP A 321 6.33 -22.15 1.45
N SER A 322 7.55 -21.76 1.05
CA SER A 322 8.79 -22.28 1.61
C SER A 322 9.03 -21.80 3.07
N ALA A 323 8.03 -21.21 3.72
CA ALA A 323 8.11 -20.55 5.02
C ALA A 323 7.40 -21.30 6.17
N SER A 324 7.17 -22.62 6.04
CA SER A 324 6.64 -23.46 7.12
C SER A 324 7.63 -24.51 7.65
N GLY A 325 8.87 -24.55 7.13
CA GLY A 325 9.89 -25.51 7.53
C GLY A 325 10.88 -24.98 8.57
N GLU A 326 10.43 -24.59 9.76
CA GLU A 326 11.33 -24.39 10.93
C GLU A 326 10.54 -24.35 12.27
N HIS A 327 9.72 -25.37 12.50
CA HIS A 327 9.26 -25.68 13.87
C HIS A 327 9.00 -27.18 14.04
N ASN A 328 10.06 -27.97 13.96
CA ASN A 328 10.11 -29.28 14.57
C ASN A 328 11.56 -29.65 14.83
N ASP A 329 12.07 -29.23 15.98
CA ASP A 329 13.19 -29.91 16.61
C ASP A 329 13.02 -29.97 18.14
N ASN A 330 13.11 -31.20 18.62
CA ASN A 330 13.37 -31.64 20.00
C ASN A 330 12.30 -31.41 21.09
N LYS A 331 11.34 -32.34 21.15
CA LYS A 331 11.06 -33.05 22.42
C LYS A 331 11.85 -34.36 22.43
N GLY A 332 13.15 -34.23 22.70
CA GLY A 332 14.02 -35.34 23.09
C GLY A 332 13.95 -35.53 24.60
N ASP A 333 13.09 -36.43 25.01
CA ASP A 333 13.23 -37.38 26.11
C ASP A 333 14.37 -37.14 27.14
N THR A 334 14.01 -36.71 28.35
CA THR A 334 14.82 -36.93 29.55
C THR A 334 13.92 -37.27 30.75
N SER A 335 13.82 -38.56 31.06
CA SER A 335 13.75 -39.12 32.42
C SER A 335 13.84 -40.65 32.29
N PRO A 336 14.49 -41.38 33.22
CA PRO A 336 14.40 -41.19 34.66
C PRO A 336 15.56 -40.42 35.30
#